data_AF-A0A2P4QJV2-F1
#
_entry.id   AF-A0A2P4QJV2-F1
#
_cell.length_a   1.000
_cell.length_b   1.000
_cell.length_c   1.000
_cell.angle_alpha   90.00
_cell.angle_beta   90.00
_cell.angle_gamma   90.00
#
_symmetry.space_group_name_H-M   'P 1'
#
loop_
_entity.id
_entity.type
_entity.pdbx_description
1 polymer ?
#
loop_
_entity_poly.entity_id
_entity_poly.type
_entity_poly.pdbx_seq_one_letter_code
_entity_poly.pdbx_strand_id
1 'polypeptide(L)'
;MSRRSIPETIISNFSSSELSYKGSDKIIFITNGDPIKHIWKRLLKKDGPWNQNDVRFFVSSALVATDPKTGYKVEEIVSELGNPESGLRRLREIMNFPMSCDAGLRDDVLSFQYVILPLLGLLTRTAITDCNLEKYVHAIFTAVYTNLEQFLYNNVMKMLEMLLGRNSVVDRVVNAEALLARERYAFIPSSLGIFFLIIVRLLTELLRRIKEASVNETMYKIFHDLQRLKTTYQQSINQQRLFFISTDPLIDDLGTREYFFTILEKEMITMNKMLINGRTNLIFEQNPDSKDSITPWYYKKLARTVDVKRIYDPPGELSKEAKRVSYSSFPCNSHLIVNEEPPCLPLQNEQGTNERYNDNDLIQPVPFLEQEGKYKKIIWVKFNEEPVKIAFSGEDVSDLVEEAKIKLNGLDNFKMDLIGVYKHNSIEPLKFGQIVDDSFINRYETPIEIKVKKEGKVYFS
;
A
#
# COMPACT_ATOMS: atom_id res chain seq x y z
N MET A 1 -16.03 16.95 27.28
CA MET A 1 -15.20 16.52 26.11
C MET A 1 -14.21 17.62 25.81
N SER A 2 -12.90 17.36 25.97
CA SER A 2 -11.85 18.34 25.71
C SER A 2 -11.73 18.62 24.21
N ARG A 3 -11.83 19.89 23.80
CA ARG A 3 -11.65 20.33 22.41
C ARG A 3 -10.14 20.31 22.09
N ARG A 4 -9.63 19.18 21.60
CA ARG A 4 -8.30 19.15 20.96
C ARG A 4 -8.36 19.89 19.63
N SER A 5 -7.30 20.63 19.31
CA SER A 5 -7.17 21.27 17.99
C SER A 5 -6.94 20.22 16.88
N ILE A 6 -7.22 20.54 15.62
CA ILE A 6 -6.96 19.63 14.48
C ILE A 6 -5.48 19.21 14.44
N PRO A 7 -4.51 20.12 14.59
CA PRO A 7 -3.09 19.75 14.63
C PRO A 7 -2.78 18.76 15.75
N GLU A 8 -3.30 18.97 16.97
CA GLU A 8 -3.10 18.04 18.10
C GLU A 8 -3.68 16.66 17.84
N THR A 9 -4.83 16.59 17.16
CA THR A 9 -5.46 15.31 16.82
C THR A 9 -4.65 14.57 15.75
N ILE A 10 -4.15 15.27 14.73
CA ILE A 10 -3.31 14.67 13.68
C ILE A 10 -1.96 14.21 14.27
N ILE A 11 -1.33 15.00 15.14
CA ILE A 11 -0.09 14.61 15.84
C ILE A 11 -0.33 13.38 16.71
N SER A 12 -1.47 13.33 17.44
CA SER A 12 -1.88 12.15 18.19
C SER A 12 -2.11 10.93 17.30
N ASN A 13 -2.56 11.12 16.06
CA ASN A 13 -2.77 10.02 15.13
C ASN A 13 -1.45 9.49 14.58
N PHE A 14 -0.45 10.36 14.36
CA PHE A 14 0.90 9.96 13.98
C PHE A 14 1.60 9.11 15.04
N SER A 15 1.27 9.27 16.32
CA SER A 15 1.87 8.53 17.43
C SER A 15 1.03 7.34 17.92
N SER A 16 -0.04 6.98 17.19
CA SER A 16 -0.97 5.93 17.61
C SER A 16 -1.17 4.86 16.54
N SER A 17 -1.77 3.74 16.94
CA SER A 17 -2.21 2.69 16.02
C SER A 17 -3.19 3.19 14.97
N GLU A 18 -3.79 4.38 15.13
CA GLU A 18 -4.68 5.02 14.15
C GLU A 18 -4.02 5.17 12.77
N LEU A 19 -2.69 5.37 12.71
CA LEU A 19 -1.96 5.43 11.44
C LEU A 19 -1.94 4.08 10.71
N SER A 20 -1.98 2.96 11.44
CA SER A 20 -1.96 1.61 10.90
C SER A 20 -3.33 1.10 10.42
N TYR A 21 -4.43 1.82 10.74
CA TYR A 21 -5.73 1.46 10.19
C TYR A 21 -5.75 1.67 8.69
N LYS A 22 -6.46 0.77 8.01
CA LYS A 22 -6.71 0.83 6.58
C LYS A 22 -7.41 2.14 6.21
N GLY A 23 -7.00 2.73 5.09
CA GLY A 23 -7.65 3.90 4.51
C GLY A 23 -7.30 5.24 5.15
N SER A 24 -8.02 6.30 4.82
CA SER A 24 -7.70 7.68 5.25
C SER A 24 -8.47 8.17 6.48
N ASP A 25 -9.30 7.31 7.07
CA ASP A 25 -10.39 7.69 7.98
C ASP A 25 -9.94 8.54 9.18
N LYS A 26 -8.72 8.30 9.63
CA LYS A 26 -8.11 8.94 10.80
C LYS A 26 -7.05 9.98 10.42
N ILE A 27 -6.77 10.14 9.13
CA ILE A 27 -5.72 11.03 8.63
C ILE A 27 -6.35 12.29 8.04
N ILE A 28 -7.41 12.14 7.24
CA ILE A 28 -8.08 13.25 6.56
C ILE A 28 -9.53 13.29 7.00
N PHE A 29 -9.89 14.28 7.83
CA PHE A 29 -11.24 14.44 8.37
C PHE A 29 -11.61 15.91 8.51
N ILE A 30 -12.91 16.20 8.49
CA ILE A 30 -13.46 17.55 8.68
C ILE A 30 -14.04 17.67 10.08
N THR A 31 -13.58 18.65 10.84
CA THR A 31 -14.15 18.92 12.18
C THR A 31 -15.43 19.74 12.08
N ASN A 32 -16.41 19.44 12.94
CA ASN A 32 -17.69 20.14 13.00
C ASN A 32 -18.43 20.18 11.65
N GLY A 33 -18.24 19.15 10.81
CA GLY A 33 -18.76 19.10 9.46
C GLY A 33 -20.23 18.70 9.33
N ASP A 34 -20.91 18.34 10.42
CA ASP A 34 -22.32 17.95 10.42
C ASP A 34 -23.25 18.89 9.62
N PRO A 35 -23.08 20.23 9.66
CA PRO A 35 -23.92 21.15 8.88
C PRO A 35 -23.78 21.00 7.37
N ILE A 36 -22.65 20.46 6.88
CA ILE A 36 -22.39 20.33 5.44
C ILE A 36 -22.58 18.91 4.91
N LYS A 37 -22.89 17.92 5.75
CA LYS A 37 -22.92 16.49 5.37
C LYS A 37 -23.83 16.12 4.20
N HIS A 38 -24.80 16.97 3.86
CA HIS A 38 -25.75 16.75 2.75
C HIS A 38 -25.39 17.50 1.46
N ILE A 39 -24.40 18.38 1.49
CA ILE A 39 -24.10 19.30 0.38
C ILE A 39 -23.56 18.56 -0.85
N TRP A 40 -22.81 17.48 -0.67
CA TRP A 40 -22.18 16.72 -1.75
C TRP A 40 -23.21 16.31 -2.82
N LYS A 41 -24.39 15.84 -2.40
CA LYS A 41 -25.45 15.37 -3.30
C LYS A 41 -26.00 16.50 -4.17
N ARG A 42 -26.14 17.69 -3.59
CA ARG A 42 -26.59 18.88 -4.33
C ARG A 42 -25.54 19.32 -5.34
N LEU A 43 -24.25 19.28 -4.97
CA LEU A 43 -23.17 19.70 -5.86
C LEU A 43 -23.02 18.77 -7.05
N LEU A 44 -23.10 17.45 -6.86
CA LEU A 44 -23.06 16.48 -7.97
C LEU A 44 -24.13 16.75 -9.04
N LYS A 45 -25.29 17.28 -8.62
CA LYS A 45 -26.43 17.64 -9.48
C LYS A 45 -26.40 19.08 -9.98
N LYS A 46 -25.43 19.90 -9.56
CA LYS A 46 -25.29 21.28 -10.04
C LYS A 46 -25.03 21.23 -11.55
N ASP A 47 -25.67 22.10 -12.31
CA ASP A 47 -25.36 22.29 -13.73
C ASP A 47 -24.24 23.34 -13.92
N GLY A 48 -23.46 23.19 -14.99
CA GLY A 48 -22.37 24.10 -15.33
C GLY A 48 -20.99 23.70 -14.76
N PRO A 49 -19.96 24.51 -15.06
CA PRO A 49 -18.59 24.25 -14.64
C PRO A 49 -18.42 24.45 -13.14
N TRP A 50 -17.59 23.60 -12.52
CA TRP A 50 -17.18 23.77 -11.12
C TRP A 50 -15.99 24.71 -11.03
N ASN A 51 -15.98 25.56 -10.00
CA ASN A 51 -14.77 26.25 -9.55
C ASN A 51 -14.14 25.51 -8.36
N GLN A 52 -12.98 25.98 -7.88
CA GLN A 52 -12.31 25.35 -6.73
C GLN A 52 -13.23 25.24 -5.50
N ASN A 53 -14.03 26.28 -5.21
CA ASN A 53 -14.89 26.29 -4.03
C ASN A 53 -15.98 25.20 -4.13
N ASP A 54 -16.58 25.01 -5.31
CA ASP A 54 -17.50 23.90 -5.57
C ASP A 54 -16.83 22.54 -5.30
N VAL A 55 -15.63 22.31 -5.84
CA VAL A 55 -14.88 21.07 -5.63
C VAL A 55 -14.59 20.85 -4.14
N ARG A 56 -14.12 21.90 -3.46
CA ARG A 56 -13.78 21.85 -2.04
C ARG A 56 -14.98 21.51 -1.18
N PHE A 57 -16.12 22.17 -1.40
CA PHE A 57 -17.35 21.88 -0.66
C PHE A 57 -17.85 20.46 -0.95
N PHE A 58 -17.75 20.00 -2.20
CA PHE A 58 -18.09 18.63 -2.56
C PHE A 58 -17.24 17.63 -1.78
N VAL A 59 -15.91 17.74 -1.85
CA VAL A 59 -14.98 16.83 -1.19
C VAL A 59 -15.14 16.88 0.34
N SER A 60 -15.24 18.08 0.92
CA SER A 60 -15.36 18.24 2.38
C SER A 60 -16.67 17.66 2.90
N SER A 61 -17.78 17.90 2.20
CA SER A 61 -19.07 17.33 2.60
C SER A 61 -19.16 15.82 2.38
N ALA A 62 -18.53 15.30 1.32
CA ALA A 62 -18.41 13.87 1.07
C ALA A 62 -17.60 13.18 2.18
N LEU A 63 -16.45 13.76 2.58
CA LEU A 63 -15.63 13.24 3.69
C LEU A 63 -16.44 13.11 4.99
N VAL A 64 -17.28 14.10 5.30
CA VAL A 64 -18.17 14.06 6.47
C VAL A 64 -19.24 12.97 6.33
N ALA A 65 -19.83 12.83 5.15
CA ALA A 65 -20.88 11.84 4.90
C ALA A 65 -20.35 10.39 4.96
N THR A 66 -19.06 10.20 4.70
CA THR A 66 -18.37 8.91 4.80
C THR A 66 -17.72 8.66 6.16
N ASP A 67 -17.89 9.54 7.14
CA ASP A 67 -17.31 9.32 8.47
C ASP A 67 -18.06 8.18 9.21
N PRO A 68 -17.35 7.13 9.67
CA PRO A 68 -17.95 6.02 10.40
C PRO A 68 -18.77 6.44 11.65
N LYS A 69 -18.45 7.59 12.25
CA LYS A 69 -19.14 8.10 13.45
C LYS A 69 -20.50 8.71 13.13
N THR A 70 -20.75 9.08 11.87
CA THR A 70 -21.96 9.78 11.44
C THR A 70 -22.81 8.95 10.46
N GLY A 71 -22.28 7.83 9.96
CA GLY A 71 -22.71 7.17 8.72
C GLY A 71 -24.02 6.37 8.78
N TYR A 72 -24.98 6.78 7.94
CA TYR A 72 -26.19 6.00 7.58
C TYR A 72 -26.42 5.95 6.04
N LYS A 73 -25.45 6.37 5.21
CA LYS A 73 -25.64 6.65 3.76
C LYS A 73 -24.43 6.33 2.87
N VAL A 74 -23.60 5.36 3.23
CA VAL A 74 -22.37 5.02 2.48
C VAL A 74 -22.69 4.52 1.07
N GLU A 75 -23.70 3.68 0.94
CA GLU A 75 -24.16 3.13 -0.33
C GLU A 75 -24.67 4.23 -1.27
N GLU A 76 -25.37 5.23 -0.71
CA GLU A 76 -25.90 6.36 -1.47
C GLU A 76 -24.76 7.17 -2.11
N ILE A 77 -23.74 7.53 -1.33
CA ILE A 77 -22.62 8.31 -1.86
C ILE A 77 -21.78 7.53 -2.87
N VAL A 78 -21.54 6.23 -2.64
CA VAL A 78 -20.79 5.39 -3.57
C VAL A 78 -21.56 5.21 -4.89
N SER A 79 -22.87 5.00 -4.84
CA SER A 79 -23.71 4.85 -6.04
C SER A 79 -23.78 6.14 -6.88
N GLU A 80 -23.89 7.31 -6.24
CA GLU A 80 -23.93 8.61 -6.92
C GLU A 80 -22.54 9.01 -7.46
N LEU A 81 -21.46 8.75 -6.71
CA LEU A 81 -20.08 9.01 -7.16
C LEU A 81 -19.67 8.09 -8.32
N GLY A 82 -20.10 6.82 -8.28
CA GLY A 82 -19.86 5.86 -9.35
C GLY A 82 -20.83 5.96 -10.53
N ASN A 83 -21.77 6.91 -10.50
CA ASN A 83 -22.74 7.08 -11.58
C ASN A 83 -22.06 7.69 -12.84
N PRO A 84 -22.19 7.07 -14.03
CA PRO A 84 -21.55 7.56 -15.26
C PRO A 84 -21.93 8.98 -15.67
N GLU A 85 -23.20 9.35 -15.51
CA GLU A 85 -23.76 10.62 -16.00
C GLU A 85 -23.50 11.81 -15.06
N SER A 86 -23.16 11.53 -13.80
CA SER A 86 -22.97 12.56 -12.77
C SER A 86 -21.62 12.41 -12.07
N GLY A 87 -21.49 11.49 -11.12
CA GLY A 87 -20.30 11.33 -10.29
C GLY A 87 -19.01 11.10 -11.06
N LEU A 88 -18.97 10.13 -11.99
CA LEU A 88 -17.77 9.84 -12.76
C LEU A 88 -17.41 10.98 -13.72
N ARG A 89 -18.41 11.67 -14.27
CA ARG A 89 -18.19 12.88 -15.06
C ARG A 89 -17.51 13.97 -14.23
N ARG A 90 -18.04 14.25 -13.03
CA ARG A 90 -17.45 15.23 -12.09
C ARG A 90 -16.05 14.83 -11.64
N LEU A 91 -15.81 13.54 -11.38
CA LEU A 91 -14.48 13.06 -11.01
C LEU A 91 -13.45 13.32 -12.12
N ARG A 92 -13.81 13.05 -13.38
CA ARG A 92 -12.95 13.35 -14.54
C ARG A 92 -12.69 14.85 -14.70
N GLU A 93 -13.70 15.69 -14.50
CA GLU A 93 -13.54 17.15 -14.51
C GLU A 93 -12.54 17.62 -13.45
N ILE A 94 -12.64 17.08 -12.22
CA ILE A 94 -11.69 17.40 -11.15
C ILE A 94 -10.27 16.94 -11.50
N MET A 95 -10.10 15.74 -12.05
CA MET A 95 -8.78 15.20 -12.42
C MET A 95 -8.10 15.98 -13.55
N ASN A 96 -8.89 16.63 -14.41
CA ASN A 96 -8.40 17.47 -15.51
C ASN A 96 -8.23 18.94 -15.13
N PHE A 97 -8.62 19.34 -13.92
CA PHE A 97 -8.52 20.71 -13.47
C PHE A 97 -7.04 21.12 -13.25
N PRO A 98 -6.65 22.36 -13.58
CA PRO A 98 -5.33 22.87 -13.21
C PRO A 98 -5.11 22.78 -11.69
N MET A 99 -3.88 22.45 -11.27
CA MET A 99 -3.53 22.25 -9.87
C MET A 99 -2.28 23.04 -9.49
N SER A 100 -2.23 23.56 -8.26
CA SER A 100 -1.07 24.26 -7.71
C SER A 100 -0.96 24.08 -6.19
N CYS A 101 0.27 24.21 -5.68
CA CYS A 101 0.55 24.24 -4.24
C CYS A 101 0.19 25.59 -3.58
N ASP A 102 -0.08 26.63 -4.36
CA ASP A 102 -0.27 28.01 -3.87
C ASP A 102 -1.54 28.60 -4.51
N ALA A 103 -2.68 27.93 -4.28
CA ALA A 103 -3.96 28.24 -4.91
C ALA A 103 -5.13 28.35 -3.92
N GLY A 104 -4.89 28.38 -2.61
CA GLY A 104 -5.91 28.12 -1.61
C GLY A 104 -7.21 28.92 -1.71
N LEU A 105 -7.21 30.17 -2.22
CA LEU A 105 -8.45 30.94 -2.45
C LEU A 105 -8.70 31.31 -3.93
N ARG A 106 -7.99 30.71 -4.87
CA ARG A 106 -8.21 30.93 -6.31
C ARG A 106 -9.48 30.21 -6.76
N ASP A 107 -10.15 30.70 -7.80
CA ASP A 107 -11.34 29.99 -8.31
C ASP A 107 -11.01 29.02 -9.46
N ASP A 108 -9.94 29.31 -10.21
CA ASP A 108 -9.58 28.71 -11.50
C ASP A 108 -8.55 27.57 -11.43
N VAL A 109 -7.98 27.32 -10.25
CA VAL A 109 -6.92 26.32 -10.02
C VAL A 109 -7.22 25.60 -8.71
N LEU A 110 -7.14 24.27 -8.68
CA LEU A 110 -7.31 23.49 -7.45
C LEU A 110 -6.04 23.51 -6.59
N SER A 111 -6.23 23.78 -5.31
CA SER A 111 -5.19 23.62 -4.30
C SER A 111 -4.87 22.14 -4.11
N PHE A 112 -3.58 21.80 -4.26
CA PHE A 112 -3.11 20.46 -3.99
C PHE A 112 -3.37 20.05 -2.54
N GLN A 113 -3.11 20.96 -1.59
CA GLN A 113 -3.23 20.70 -0.15
C GLN A 113 -4.66 20.69 0.35
N TYR A 114 -5.49 21.63 -0.13
CA TYR A 114 -6.81 21.90 0.47
C TYR A 114 -7.98 21.29 -0.32
N VAL A 115 -7.73 20.74 -1.51
CA VAL A 115 -8.76 20.09 -2.34
C VAL A 115 -8.33 18.71 -2.81
N ILE A 116 -7.18 18.61 -3.46
CA ILE A 116 -6.74 17.35 -4.09
C ILE A 116 -6.36 16.32 -3.04
N LEU A 117 -5.53 16.67 -2.05
CA LEU A 117 -5.20 15.75 -0.97
C LEU A 117 -6.48 15.25 -0.24
N PRO A 118 -7.45 16.10 0.14
CA PRO A 118 -8.73 15.66 0.64
C PRO A 118 -9.52 14.75 -0.30
N LEU A 119 -9.46 14.95 -1.62
CA LEU A 119 -10.09 14.07 -2.60
C LEU A 119 -9.41 12.68 -2.61
N LEU A 120 -8.08 12.63 -2.62
CA LEU A 120 -7.35 11.36 -2.50
C LEU A 120 -7.69 10.67 -1.18
N GLY A 121 -7.85 11.46 -0.11
CA GLY A 121 -8.38 11.01 1.17
C GLY A 121 -9.76 10.38 1.04
N LEU A 122 -10.71 11.06 0.41
CA LEU A 122 -12.06 10.54 0.19
C LEU A 122 -12.01 9.18 -0.54
N LEU A 123 -11.26 9.09 -1.63
CA LEU A 123 -11.12 7.85 -2.43
C LEU A 123 -10.48 6.69 -1.65
N THR A 124 -9.72 6.99 -0.60
CA THR A 124 -9.08 6.01 0.27
C THR A 124 -9.82 5.79 1.58
N ARG A 125 -11.01 6.37 1.77
CA ARG A 125 -11.87 6.07 2.93
C ARG A 125 -12.32 4.61 2.88
N THR A 126 -12.29 3.93 4.03
CA THR A 126 -12.81 2.56 4.16
C THR A 126 -14.27 2.45 3.76
N ALA A 127 -15.07 3.48 4.03
CA ALA A 127 -16.44 3.56 3.55
C ALA A 127 -16.57 3.46 2.01
N ILE A 128 -15.57 3.94 1.24
CA ILE A 128 -15.56 3.81 -0.22
C ILE A 128 -14.89 2.50 -0.64
N THR A 129 -13.69 2.19 -0.11
CA THR A 129 -12.93 1.01 -0.52
C THR A 129 -13.64 -0.28 -0.15
N ASP A 130 -14.31 -0.34 0.99
CA ASP A 130 -14.89 -1.58 1.51
C ASP A 130 -16.41 -1.62 1.30
N CYS A 131 -16.94 -0.73 0.42
CA CYS A 131 -18.34 -0.71 0.07
C CYS A 131 -18.73 -1.93 -0.78
N ASN A 132 -19.82 -2.59 -0.39
CA ASN A 132 -20.35 -3.77 -1.10
C ASN A 132 -20.89 -3.47 -2.51
N LEU A 133 -21.02 -2.19 -2.89
CA LEU A 133 -21.45 -1.77 -4.23
C LEU A 133 -20.30 -1.85 -5.25
N GLU A 134 -19.73 -3.04 -5.42
CA GLU A 134 -18.49 -3.29 -6.17
C GLU A 134 -18.51 -2.73 -7.60
N LYS A 135 -19.66 -2.77 -8.28
CA LYS A 135 -19.81 -2.17 -9.62
C LYS A 135 -19.44 -0.68 -9.63
N TYR A 136 -19.95 0.07 -8.66
CA TYR A 136 -19.73 1.51 -8.56
C TYR A 136 -18.33 1.82 -8.04
N VAL A 137 -17.85 1.05 -7.05
CA VAL A 137 -16.48 1.17 -6.54
C VAL A 137 -15.46 0.92 -7.66
N HIS A 138 -15.61 -0.17 -8.42
CA HIS A 138 -14.77 -0.48 -9.57
C HIS A 138 -14.79 0.65 -10.61
N ALA A 139 -15.97 1.20 -10.92
CA ALA A 139 -16.08 2.30 -11.88
C ALA A 139 -15.34 3.58 -11.43
N ILE A 140 -15.38 3.90 -10.13
CA ILE A 140 -14.63 5.03 -9.54
C ILE A 140 -13.12 4.82 -9.73
N PHE A 141 -12.60 3.67 -9.32
CA PHE A 141 -11.16 3.39 -9.42
C PHE A 141 -10.68 3.25 -10.87
N THR A 142 -11.50 2.69 -11.76
CA THR A 142 -11.21 2.65 -13.20
C THR A 142 -11.10 4.07 -13.76
N ALA A 143 -12.00 4.99 -13.37
CA ALA A 143 -11.89 6.38 -13.81
C ALA A 143 -10.57 7.04 -13.37
N VAL A 144 -10.13 6.79 -12.12
CA VAL A 144 -8.83 7.28 -11.62
C VAL A 144 -7.67 6.64 -12.41
N TYR A 145 -7.70 5.33 -12.62
CA TYR A 145 -6.65 4.61 -13.35
C TYR A 145 -6.54 5.02 -14.81
N THR A 146 -7.66 5.26 -15.50
CA THR A 146 -7.61 5.76 -16.89
C THR A 146 -6.97 7.15 -17.00
N ASN A 147 -6.88 7.88 -15.89
CA ASN A 147 -6.21 9.17 -15.80
C ASN A 147 -4.87 9.09 -15.04
N LEU A 148 -4.31 7.89 -14.80
CA LEU A 148 -3.11 7.67 -14.01
C LEU A 148 -1.94 8.56 -14.44
N GLU A 149 -1.67 8.65 -15.75
CA GLU A 149 -0.57 9.46 -16.27
C GLU A 149 -0.83 10.96 -16.08
N GLN A 150 -1.97 11.47 -16.54
CA GLN A 150 -2.24 12.90 -16.49
C GLN A 150 -2.48 13.40 -15.07
N PHE A 151 -3.30 12.70 -14.29
CA PHE A 151 -3.70 13.12 -12.96
C PHE A 151 -2.64 12.77 -11.90
N LEU A 152 -2.24 11.50 -11.80
CA LEU A 152 -1.37 11.08 -10.71
C LEU A 152 0.11 11.38 -11.02
N TYR A 153 0.61 10.98 -12.19
CA TYR A 153 2.03 11.17 -12.53
C TYR A 153 2.37 12.63 -12.87
N ASN A 154 1.70 13.24 -13.85
CA ASN A 154 2.08 14.58 -14.33
C ASN A 154 1.71 15.70 -13.34
N ASN A 155 0.60 15.55 -12.60
CA ASN A 155 0.09 16.59 -11.71
C ASN A 155 0.40 16.30 -10.23
N VAL A 156 -0.11 15.20 -9.65
CA VAL A 156 0.03 14.93 -8.21
C VAL A 156 1.49 14.73 -7.81
N MET A 157 2.28 13.92 -8.53
CA MET A 157 3.70 13.71 -8.19
C MET A 157 4.52 15.00 -8.32
N LYS A 158 4.24 15.82 -9.34
CA LYS A 158 4.88 17.13 -9.51
C LYS A 158 4.60 18.05 -8.33
N MET A 159 3.35 18.11 -7.85
CA MET A 159 3.02 18.93 -6.68
C MET A 159 3.68 18.40 -5.40
N LEU A 160 3.74 17.08 -5.21
CA LEU A 160 4.45 16.46 -4.09
C LEU A 160 5.95 16.83 -4.11
N GLU A 161 6.60 16.74 -5.26
CA GLU A 161 8.00 17.12 -5.44
C GLU A 161 8.23 18.62 -5.15
N MET A 162 7.30 19.49 -5.56
CA MET A 162 7.35 20.93 -5.22
C MET A 162 7.24 21.19 -3.72
N LEU A 163 6.30 20.54 -3.01
CA LEU A 163 6.16 20.68 -1.57
C LEU A 163 7.40 20.16 -0.83
N LEU A 164 7.99 19.06 -1.31
CA LEU A 164 9.21 18.49 -0.75
C LEU A 164 10.42 19.38 -0.99
N GLY A 165 10.60 19.90 -2.20
CA GLY A 165 11.71 20.77 -2.56
C GLY A 165 11.75 22.07 -1.76
N ARG A 166 10.57 22.58 -1.34
CA ARG A 166 10.47 23.72 -0.43
C ARG A 166 10.36 23.35 1.05
N ASN A 167 10.34 22.05 1.36
CA ASN A 167 10.17 21.50 2.69
C ASN A 167 9.02 22.14 3.50
N SER A 168 7.88 22.33 2.85
CA SER A 168 6.73 22.97 3.50
C SER A 168 5.42 22.64 2.77
N VAL A 169 4.41 22.32 3.56
CA VAL A 169 3.02 22.12 3.10
C VAL A 169 2.22 23.42 3.05
N VAL A 170 2.76 24.53 3.57
CA VAL A 170 2.06 25.81 3.70
C VAL A 170 1.85 26.45 2.34
N ASP A 171 0.62 26.87 2.06
CA ASP A 171 0.30 27.73 0.92
C ASP A 171 0.90 29.13 1.13
N ARG A 172 1.68 29.60 0.16
CA ARG A 172 2.40 30.89 0.24
C ARG A 172 1.53 32.10 -0.08
N VAL A 173 0.34 31.88 -0.63
CA VAL A 173 -0.61 32.92 -1.03
C VAL A 173 -1.67 33.15 0.05
N VAL A 174 -2.09 32.10 0.76
CA VAL A 174 -3.09 32.19 1.83
C VAL A 174 -2.69 31.38 3.07
N ASN A 175 -2.74 32.00 4.24
CA ASN A 175 -2.52 31.30 5.50
C ASN A 175 -3.77 30.52 5.95
N ALA A 176 -3.59 29.55 6.85
CA ALA A 176 -4.66 28.67 7.29
C ALA A 176 -5.84 29.41 7.96
N GLU A 177 -5.56 30.48 8.71
CA GLU A 177 -6.58 31.29 9.39
C GLU A 177 -7.47 32.03 8.39
N ALA A 178 -6.88 32.67 7.38
CA ALA A 178 -7.59 33.37 6.32
C ALA A 178 -8.40 32.41 5.44
N LEU A 179 -7.87 31.21 5.18
CA LEU A 179 -8.60 30.16 4.49
C LEU A 179 -9.84 29.73 5.30
N LEU A 180 -9.65 29.38 6.58
CA LEU A 180 -10.75 28.92 7.45
C LEU A 180 -11.78 30.00 7.77
N ALA A 181 -11.39 31.28 7.72
CA ALA A 181 -12.32 32.40 7.86
C ALA A 181 -13.33 32.48 6.71
N ARG A 182 -12.91 32.11 5.49
CA ARG A 182 -13.78 32.05 4.30
C ARG A 182 -14.42 30.67 4.14
N GLU A 183 -13.68 29.63 4.48
CA GLU A 183 -14.01 28.24 4.20
C GLU A 183 -13.79 27.37 5.43
N ARG A 184 -14.71 27.51 6.37
CA ARG A 184 -14.66 26.89 7.70
C ARG A 184 -14.45 25.38 7.70
N TYR A 185 -14.80 24.69 6.62
CA TYR A 185 -14.76 23.23 6.52
C TYR A 185 -13.61 22.69 5.68
N ALA A 186 -12.57 23.49 5.43
CA ALA A 186 -11.37 23.03 4.75
C ALA A 186 -10.51 22.14 5.67
N PHE A 187 -9.94 21.07 5.11
CA PHE A 187 -8.90 20.29 5.77
C PHE A 187 -7.54 21.00 5.64
N ILE A 188 -6.79 21.12 6.73
CA ILE A 188 -5.45 21.74 6.74
C ILE A 188 -4.40 20.64 7.01
N PRO A 189 -3.58 20.25 6.03
CA PRO A 189 -2.52 19.28 6.27
C PRO A 189 -1.40 19.90 7.12
N SER A 190 -0.89 19.12 8.07
CA SER A 190 0.19 19.54 8.98
C SER A 190 1.56 18.94 8.65
N SER A 191 1.63 17.88 7.82
CA SER A 191 2.88 17.16 7.53
C SER A 191 2.94 16.71 6.09
N LEU A 192 4.15 16.69 5.51
CA LEU A 192 4.43 16.08 4.21
C LEU A 192 4.13 14.57 4.23
N GLY A 193 4.29 13.92 5.38
CA GLY A 193 4.00 12.49 5.56
C GLY A 193 2.57 12.10 5.20
N ILE A 194 1.59 12.99 5.43
CA ILE A 194 0.19 12.75 5.05
C ILE A 194 0.05 12.51 3.55
N PHE A 195 0.76 13.29 2.73
CA PHE A 195 0.70 13.18 1.28
C PHE A 195 1.26 11.85 0.81
N PHE A 196 2.44 11.45 1.30
CA PHE A 196 3.04 10.16 0.96
C PHE A 196 2.11 9.00 1.29
N LEU A 197 1.57 8.97 2.51
CA LEU A 197 0.77 7.84 2.97
C LEU A 197 -0.53 7.70 2.17
N ILE A 198 -1.22 8.82 1.89
CA ILE A 198 -2.47 8.81 1.13
C ILE A 198 -2.25 8.44 -0.34
N ILE A 199 -1.16 8.93 -0.96
CA ILE A 199 -0.82 8.56 -2.34
C ILE A 199 -0.50 7.06 -2.43
N VAL A 200 0.34 6.53 -1.52
CA VAL A 200 0.69 5.09 -1.51
C VAL A 200 -0.56 4.23 -1.29
N ARG A 201 -1.46 4.62 -0.39
CA ARG A 201 -2.73 3.92 -0.15
C ARG A 201 -3.62 3.90 -1.38
N LEU A 202 -3.75 5.02 -2.08
CA LEU A 202 -4.53 5.09 -3.31
C LEU A 202 -3.95 4.18 -4.40
N LEU A 203 -2.64 4.22 -4.61
CA LEU A 203 -1.98 3.40 -5.63
C LEU A 203 -2.09 1.90 -5.31
N THR A 204 -1.98 1.54 -4.03
CA THR A 204 -2.20 0.16 -3.56
C THR A 204 -3.64 -0.29 -3.80
N GLU A 205 -4.63 0.61 -3.63
CA GLU A 205 -6.03 0.33 -3.95
C GLU A 205 -6.26 0.11 -5.44
N LEU A 206 -5.60 0.90 -6.30
CA LEU A 206 -5.63 0.71 -7.75
C LEU A 206 -5.04 -0.66 -8.14
N LEU A 207 -3.87 -1.01 -7.59
CA LEU A 207 -3.22 -2.31 -7.82
C LEU A 207 -4.06 -3.49 -7.36
N ARG A 208 -4.80 -3.34 -6.25
CA ARG A 208 -5.69 -4.40 -5.75
C ARG A 208 -6.88 -4.65 -6.68
N ARG A 209 -7.39 -3.61 -7.33
CA ARG A 209 -8.65 -3.65 -8.08
C ARG A 209 -8.49 -3.83 -9.58
N ILE A 210 -7.37 -3.37 -10.14
CA ILE A 210 -7.16 -3.29 -11.59
C ILE A 210 -5.94 -4.14 -11.89
N LYS A 211 -6.16 -5.29 -12.53
CA LYS A 211 -5.11 -6.28 -12.80
C LYS A 211 -3.98 -5.67 -13.64
N GLU A 212 -4.36 -4.89 -14.64
CA GLU A 212 -3.48 -4.20 -15.58
C GLU A 212 -2.60 -3.14 -14.90
N ALA A 213 -2.99 -2.63 -13.73
CA ALA A 213 -2.19 -1.65 -13.01
C ALA A 213 -0.84 -2.21 -12.56
N SER A 214 -0.77 -3.51 -12.31
CA SER A 214 0.45 -4.19 -11.86
C SER A 214 1.53 -4.29 -12.93
N VAL A 215 1.19 -4.01 -14.18
CA VAL A 215 2.07 -4.10 -15.35
C VAL A 215 2.17 -2.79 -16.10
N ASN A 216 1.51 -1.75 -15.60
CA ASN A 216 1.46 -0.43 -16.20
C ASN A 216 2.77 0.32 -15.93
N GLU A 217 3.48 0.72 -16.99
CA GLU A 217 4.76 1.43 -16.87
C GLU A 217 4.67 2.76 -16.11
N THR A 218 3.56 3.49 -16.24
CA THR A 218 3.33 4.73 -15.48
C THR A 218 3.19 4.43 -13.98
N MET A 219 2.57 3.31 -13.60
CA MET A 219 2.48 2.88 -12.20
C MET A 219 3.89 2.62 -11.61
N TYR A 220 4.78 1.99 -12.37
CA TYR A 220 6.17 1.78 -11.95
C TYR A 220 6.95 3.09 -11.82
N LYS A 221 6.79 4.02 -12.78
CA LYS A 221 7.42 5.34 -12.70
C LYS A 221 7.00 6.08 -11.44
N ILE A 222 5.69 6.12 -11.16
CA ILE A 222 5.16 6.71 -9.92
C ILE A 222 5.79 6.05 -8.69
N PHE A 223 5.83 4.72 -8.64
CA PHE A 223 6.41 4.00 -7.51
C PHE A 223 7.89 4.33 -7.29
N HIS A 224 8.71 4.32 -8.34
CA HIS A 224 10.13 4.66 -8.25
C HIS A 224 10.37 6.11 -7.82
N ASP A 225 9.59 7.05 -8.35
CA ASP A 225 9.66 8.45 -7.93
C ASP A 225 9.23 8.62 -6.46
N LEU A 226 8.19 7.91 -6.02
CA LEU A 226 7.79 7.90 -4.60
C LEU A 226 8.91 7.37 -3.69
N GLN A 227 9.61 6.30 -4.08
CA GLN A 227 10.75 5.77 -3.32
C GLN A 227 11.88 6.79 -3.21
N ARG A 228 12.19 7.47 -4.32
CA ARG A 228 13.18 8.56 -4.35
C ARG A 228 12.76 9.68 -3.40
N LEU A 229 11.56 10.22 -3.58
CA LEU A 229 11.03 11.34 -2.79
C LEU A 229 10.91 10.99 -1.30
N LYS A 230 10.50 9.77 -0.96
CA LYS A 230 10.44 9.28 0.43
C LYS A 230 11.83 9.26 1.07
N THR A 231 12.85 8.83 0.34
CA THR A 231 14.24 8.82 0.81
C THR A 231 14.74 10.25 1.05
N THR A 232 14.48 11.16 0.09
CA THR A 232 14.81 12.58 0.24
C THR A 232 14.10 13.21 1.45
N TYR A 233 12.81 12.92 1.64
CA TYR A 233 12.05 13.39 2.78
C TYR A 233 12.60 12.90 4.12
N GLN A 234 12.89 11.60 4.21
CA GLN A 234 13.46 11.00 5.42
C GLN A 234 14.84 11.58 5.74
N GLN A 235 15.69 11.80 4.73
CA GLN A 235 16.99 12.46 4.91
C GLN A 235 16.84 13.92 5.35
N SER A 236 15.94 14.68 4.71
CA SER A 236 15.65 16.08 5.03
C SER A 236 15.25 16.25 6.50
N ILE A 237 14.27 15.46 6.96
CA ILE A 237 13.81 15.49 8.36
C ILE A 237 14.92 15.10 9.35
N ASN A 238 15.79 14.16 8.98
CA ASN A 238 16.89 13.74 9.84
C ASN A 238 17.99 14.82 9.94
N GLN A 239 18.26 15.55 8.86
CA GLN A 239 19.25 16.62 8.80
C GLN A 239 18.75 17.94 9.41
N GLN A 240 17.46 18.26 9.26
CA GLN A 240 16.85 19.51 9.76
C GLN A 240 16.83 19.67 11.27
N ARG A 241 17.15 18.61 12.01
CA ARG A 241 17.46 18.70 13.44
C ARG A 241 18.62 19.68 13.73
N LEU A 242 19.44 20.00 12.72
CA LEU A 242 20.66 20.80 12.87
C LEU A 242 20.51 22.26 12.38
N PHE A 243 19.53 22.60 11.52
CA PHE A 243 19.43 23.92 10.87
C PHE A 243 17.97 24.33 10.49
N PHE A 244 17.22 24.91 11.45
CA PHE A 244 16.05 25.82 11.34
C PHE A 244 14.68 25.44 10.67
N ILE A 245 13.60 25.95 11.31
CA ILE A 245 12.21 26.33 10.91
C ILE A 245 11.48 25.44 9.88
N SER A 246 11.26 24.17 10.19
CA SER A 246 10.16 23.42 9.58
C SER A 246 9.06 23.20 10.61
N THR A 247 7.81 23.34 10.17
CA THR A 247 6.62 23.12 11.02
C THR A 247 6.11 21.69 10.93
N ASP A 248 6.85 20.78 10.30
CA ASP A 248 6.43 19.39 10.17
C ASP A 248 6.52 18.69 11.55
N PRO A 249 5.40 18.17 12.09
CA PRO A 249 5.36 17.59 13.42
C PRO A 249 6.26 16.36 13.58
N LEU A 250 6.67 15.71 12.49
CA LEU A 250 7.59 14.57 12.54
C LEU A 250 9.04 14.99 12.87
N ILE A 251 9.35 16.29 12.90
CA ILE A 251 10.69 16.80 13.24
C ILE A 251 10.95 16.81 14.74
N ASP A 252 9.92 16.98 15.55
CA ASP A 252 10.12 17.19 16.98
C ASP A 252 10.15 15.89 17.79
N ASP A 253 9.42 14.85 17.34
CA ASP A 253 9.30 13.58 18.07
C ASP A 253 9.91 12.40 17.29
N LEU A 254 11.02 11.85 17.82
CA LEU A 254 11.77 10.76 17.19
C LEU A 254 10.94 9.46 17.10
N GLY A 255 10.22 9.11 18.17
CA GLY A 255 9.46 7.85 18.20
C GLY A 255 8.30 7.86 17.21
N THR A 256 7.59 8.99 17.13
CA THR A 256 6.51 9.24 16.18
C THR A 256 7.02 9.23 14.74
N ARG A 257 8.20 9.81 14.50
CA ARG A 257 8.87 9.76 13.19
C ARG A 257 9.24 8.34 12.78
N GLU A 258 9.91 7.58 13.65
CA GLU A 258 10.33 6.20 13.38
C GLU A 258 9.12 5.30 13.12
N TYR A 259 8.07 5.45 13.93
CA TYR A 259 6.81 4.75 13.74
C TYR A 259 6.17 5.10 12.39
N PHE A 260 6.03 6.39 12.07
CA PHE A 260 5.48 6.84 10.79
C PHE A 260 6.24 6.24 9.60
N PHE A 261 7.57 6.33 9.58
CA PHE A 261 8.36 5.78 8.46
C PHE A 261 8.32 4.27 8.39
N THR A 262 8.15 3.57 9.52
CA THR A 262 7.95 2.12 9.53
C THR A 262 6.61 1.75 8.89
N ILE A 263 5.53 2.48 9.20
CA ILE A 263 4.22 2.27 8.57
C ILE A 263 4.27 2.60 7.08
N LEU A 264 4.85 3.74 6.69
CA LEU A 264 4.99 4.12 5.29
C LEU A 264 5.82 3.08 4.51
N GLU A 265 6.91 2.57 5.10
CA GLU A 265 7.72 1.51 4.48
C GLU A 265 6.91 0.21 4.31
N LYS A 266 6.11 -0.20 5.30
CA LYS A 266 5.23 -1.39 5.20
C LYS A 266 4.24 -1.25 4.02
N GLU A 267 3.63 -0.10 3.87
CA GLU A 267 2.69 0.20 2.77
C GLU A 267 3.40 0.19 1.41
N MET A 268 4.59 0.79 1.31
CA MET A 268 5.40 0.77 0.07
C MET A 268 5.90 -0.64 -0.29
N ILE A 269 6.29 -1.45 0.69
CA ILE A 269 6.68 -2.86 0.45
C ILE A 269 5.49 -3.65 -0.09
N THR A 270 4.29 -3.45 0.48
CA THR A 270 3.06 -4.09 0.01
C THR A 270 2.79 -3.73 -1.45
N MET A 271 2.88 -2.44 -1.78
CA MET A 271 2.73 -1.95 -3.15
C MET A 271 3.77 -2.59 -4.09
N ASN A 272 5.04 -2.66 -3.67
CA ASN A 272 6.12 -3.25 -4.47
C ASN A 272 5.89 -4.74 -4.75
N LYS A 273 5.44 -5.51 -3.75
CA LYS A 273 5.10 -6.92 -3.92
C LYS A 273 4.04 -7.11 -5.01
N MET A 274 2.98 -6.30 -5.01
CA MET A 274 1.93 -6.36 -6.02
C MET A 274 2.45 -6.05 -7.43
N LEU A 275 3.33 -5.06 -7.54
CA LEU A 275 3.99 -4.71 -8.80
C LEU A 275 4.89 -5.84 -9.31
N ILE A 276 5.75 -6.42 -8.47
CA ILE A 276 6.64 -7.52 -8.88
C ILE A 276 5.82 -8.73 -9.33
N ASN A 277 4.81 -9.12 -8.55
CA ASN A 277 3.95 -10.27 -8.85
C ASN A 277 3.23 -10.09 -10.20
N GLY A 278 2.76 -8.88 -10.52
CA GLY A 278 2.15 -8.58 -11.82
C GLY A 278 3.09 -8.81 -13.00
N ARG A 279 4.32 -8.28 -12.92
CA ARG A 279 5.34 -8.47 -13.96
C ARG A 279 5.77 -9.93 -14.10
N THR A 280 5.96 -10.62 -12.98
CA THR A 280 6.30 -12.04 -12.99
C THR A 280 5.22 -12.85 -13.70
N ASN A 281 3.94 -12.59 -13.45
CA ASN A 281 2.84 -13.26 -14.15
C ASN A 281 2.82 -12.94 -15.66
N LEU A 282 3.08 -11.70 -16.08
CA LEU A 282 3.20 -11.37 -17.51
C LEU A 282 4.36 -12.09 -18.21
N ILE A 283 5.52 -12.18 -17.53
CA ILE A 283 6.69 -12.85 -18.10
C ILE A 283 6.39 -14.35 -18.30
N PHE A 284 5.67 -14.96 -17.36
CA PHE A 284 5.21 -16.36 -17.48
C PHE A 284 4.11 -16.56 -18.55
N GLU A 285 3.21 -15.59 -18.72
CA GLU A 285 2.16 -15.66 -19.77
C GLU A 285 2.72 -15.43 -21.18
N GLN A 286 3.77 -14.61 -21.33
CA GLN A 286 4.38 -14.29 -22.62
C GLN A 286 5.47 -15.27 -23.06
N ASN A 287 5.98 -16.12 -22.16
CA ASN A 287 6.92 -17.19 -22.47
C ASN A 287 6.75 -18.38 -21.50
N PRO A 288 6.02 -19.44 -21.88
CA PRO A 288 5.93 -20.64 -21.06
C PRO A 288 7.27 -21.38 -20.90
N ASP A 289 8.25 -21.13 -21.78
CA ASP A 289 9.53 -21.87 -21.84
C ASP A 289 10.78 -21.06 -21.47
N SER A 290 10.70 -19.76 -21.15
CA SER A 290 11.91 -18.99 -20.79
C SER A 290 12.15 -19.03 -19.27
N LYS A 291 12.76 -20.12 -18.77
CA LYS A 291 13.49 -20.12 -17.50
C LYS A 291 14.80 -19.34 -17.65
N ASP A 292 14.72 -18.06 -17.96
CA ASP A 292 15.82 -17.13 -17.75
C ASP A 292 15.31 -15.71 -17.84
N SER A 293 15.22 -15.03 -16.69
CA SER A 293 16.10 -13.90 -16.39
C SER A 293 15.48 -12.90 -15.39
N ILE A 294 16.38 -12.35 -14.57
CA ILE A 294 16.25 -11.15 -13.72
C ILE A 294 15.32 -11.25 -12.51
N THR A 295 15.71 -11.98 -11.47
CA THR A 295 15.22 -11.71 -10.09
C THR A 295 16.05 -12.30 -8.93
N PRO A 296 16.92 -13.32 -9.09
CA PRO A 296 17.76 -13.77 -7.97
C PRO A 296 18.96 -12.88 -7.63
N TRP A 297 19.51 -12.12 -8.59
CA TRP A 297 20.80 -11.43 -8.41
C TRP A 297 20.71 -10.20 -7.49
N TYR A 298 19.60 -9.46 -7.53
CA TYR A 298 19.40 -8.26 -6.70
C TYR A 298 19.25 -8.62 -5.22
N TYR A 299 18.42 -9.62 -4.89
CA TYR A 299 18.26 -10.11 -3.52
C TYR A 299 19.49 -10.86 -3.01
N LYS A 300 20.22 -11.60 -3.87
CA LYS A 300 21.51 -12.22 -3.53
C LYS A 300 22.60 -11.18 -3.24
N LYS A 301 22.58 -10.04 -3.92
CA LYS A 301 23.50 -8.91 -3.65
C LYS A 301 23.15 -8.21 -2.33
N LEU A 302 21.86 -8.01 -2.04
CA LEU A 302 21.39 -7.46 -0.76
C LEU A 302 21.74 -8.38 0.42
N ALA A 303 21.45 -9.68 0.31
CA ALA A 303 21.80 -10.66 1.35
C ALA A 303 23.31 -10.69 1.64
N ARG A 304 24.15 -10.71 0.59
CA ARG A 304 25.62 -10.64 0.74
C ARG A 304 26.08 -9.34 1.42
N THR A 305 25.45 -8.21 1.12
CA THR A 305 25.80 -6.92 1.73
C THR A 305 25.42 -6.88 3.21
N VAL A 306 24.29 -7.49 3.58
CA VAL A 306 23.82 -7.60 4.97
C VAL A 306 24.68 -8.60 5.76
N ASP A 307 25.05 -9.74 5.17
CA ASP A 307 25.97 -10.69 5.79
C ASP A 307 27.36 -10.08 6.01
N VAL A 308 27.90 -9.35 5.03
CA VAL A 308 29.18 -8.64 5.21
C VAL A 308 29.08 -7.63 6.35
N LYS A 309 27.98 -6.88 6.49
CA LYS A 309 27.78 -5.96 7.63
C LYS A 309 27.58 -6.67 8.97
N ARG A 310 27.06 -7.89 8.96
CA ARG A 310 26.84 -8.72 10.16
C ARG A 310 28.13 -9.40 10.64
N ILE A 311 29.01 -9.74 9.72
CA ILE A 311 30.27 -10.46 9.97
C ILE A 311 31.44 -9.47 10.15
N TYR A 312 31.27 -8.20 9.75
CA TYR A 312 32.29 -7.17 9.92
C TYR A 312 32.46 -6.79 11.39
N ASP A 313 33.49 -7.34 12.00
CA ASP A 313 34.05 -6.89 13.27
C ASP A 313 35.09 -5.78 13.00
N PRO A 314 34.81 -4.51 13.34
CA PRO A 314 35.81 -3.46 13.18
C PRO A 314 37.02 -3.76 14.09
N PRO A 315 38.27 -3.54 13.64
CA PRO A 315 39.43 -3.80 14.47
C PRO A 315 39.37 -2.97 15.76
N GLY A 316 39.25 -3.66 16.89
CA GLY A 316 39.27 -3.04 18.22
C GLY A 316 40.59 -2.32 18.49
N GLU A 317 40.52 -1.20 19.20
CA GLU A 317 41.70 -0.44 19.61
C GLU A 317 42.66 -1.34 20.42
N LEU A 318 43.91 -1.42 19.96
CA LEU A 318 44.93 -2.31 20.50
C LEU A 318 45.32 -1.88 21.92
N SER A 319 45.05 -2.77 22.90
CA SER A 319 45.72 -2.75 24.21
C SER A 319 47.24 -2.91 24.05
N LYS A 320 48.02 -2.14 24.81
CA LYS A 320 49.48 -1.99 24.63
C LYS A 320 50.33 -3.20 25.07
N GLU A 321 49.74 -4.28 25.57
CA GLU A 321 50.51 -5.37 26.20
C GLU A 321 50.45 -6.77 25.53
N ALA A 322 49.99 -6.93 24.27
CA ALA A 322 49.98 -8.26 23.63
C ALA A 322 51.06 -8.45 22.53
N LYS A 323 51.97 -9.42 22.74
CA LYS A 323 53.00 -9.85 21.77
C LYS A 323 52.38 -10.47 20.51
N ARG A 324 52.83 -10.03 19.33
CA ARG A 324 52.46 -10.63 18.03
C ARG A 324 53.10 -12.01 17.86
N VAL A 325 52.30 -13.01 17.49
CA VAL A 325 52.80 -14.28 16.95
C VAL A 325 52.82 -14.18 15.44
N SER A 326 54.01 -14.34 14.85
CA SER A 326 54.26 -14.37 13.40
C SER A 326 54.32 -15.82 12.96
N TYR A 327 53.44 -16.24 12.04
CA TYR A 327 53.67 -17.45 11.25
C TYR A 327 53.85 -17.08 9.78
N SER A 328 55.07 -17.37 9.33
CA SER A 328 55.61 -17.20 7.99
C SER A 328 55.28 -18.39 7.09
N SER A 329 54.80 -18.08 5.87
CA SER A 329 55.13 -18.67 4.56
C SER A 329 54.95 -20.18 4.24
N PHE A 330 54.40 -20.39 3.02
CA PHE A 330 54.49 -21.51 2.05
C PHE A 330 53.29 -22.48 1.95
N PRO A 331 53.08 -23.19 0.81
CA PRO A 331 53.07 -22.74 -0.60
C PRO A 331 51.88 -23.34 -1.44
N CYS A 332 51.70 -22.84 -2.67
CA CYS A 332 50.75 -23.34 -3.68
C CYS A 332 51.01 -24.79 -4.13
N ASN A 333 49.94 -25.57 -4.36
CA ASN A 333 49.89 -26.64 -5.37
C ASN A 333 48.46 -27.15 -5.62
N SER A 334 48.00 -27.15 -6.88
CA SER A 334 47.51 -28.36 -7.60
C SER A 334 46.72 -28.01 -8.89
N HIS A 335 47.38 -28.30 -10.02
CA HIS A 335 46.94 -28.96 -11.25
C HIS A 335 45.53 -28.74 -11.83
N LEU A 336 45.53 -28.07 -13.00
CA LEU A 336 44.61 -28.25 -14.12
C LEU A 336 44.81 -29.63 -14.77
N ILE A 337 43.73 -30.35 -15.04
CA ILE A 337 43.67 -31.43 -16.05
C ILE A 337 42.55 -31.10 -17.04
N VAL A 338 42.96 -31.08 -18.31
CA VAL A 338 42.17 -30.94 -19.54
C VAL A 338 41.66 -32.32 -19.95
N ASN A 339 40.43 -32.41 -20.46
CA ASN A 339 39.91 -33.46 -21.36
C ASN A 339 38.73 -32.83 -22.13
N GLU A 340 38.94 -32.40 -23.37
CA GLU A 340 38.66 -33.12 -24.64
C GLU A 340 37.17 -33.14 -25.06
N GLU A 341 36.92 -32.51 -26.22
CA GLU A 341 35.74 -32.57 -27.11
C GLU A 341 35.35 -34.01 -27.50
N PRO A 342 34.09 -34.31 -27.92
CA PRO A 342 33.67 -34.18 -29.35
C PRO A 342 32.12 -34.05 -29.56
N PRO A 343 31.54 -34.24 -30.77
CA PRO A 343 31.81 -33.68 -32.10
C PRO A 343 30.55 -33.05 -32.76
N CYS A 344 30.75 -32.40 -33.92
CA CYS A 344 29.71 -31.85 -34.80
C CYS A 344 29.10 -32.87 -35.81
N LEU A 345 27.90 -32.50 -36.30
CA LEU A 345 27.24 -32.74 -37.62
C LEU A 345 26.16 -33.84 -37.71
N PRO A 346 25.16 -33.76 -38.65
CA PRO A 346 24.80 -32.66 -39.59
C PRO A 346 23.29 -32.27 -39.64
N LEU A 347 23.04 -31.19 -40.40
CA LEU A 347 21.76 -30.70 -40.92
C LEU A 347 20.99 -31.72 -41.79
N GLN A 348 19.66 -31.72 -41.69
CA GLN A 348 18.75 -32.05 -42.80
C GLN A 348 17.58 -31.06 -42.85
N ASN A 349 17.45 -30.40 -44.01
CA ASN A 349 16.25 -29.73 -44.50
C ASN A 349 15.28 -30.78 -45.03
N GLU A 350 13.97 -30.54 -44.94
CA GLU A 350 12.96 -30.75 -46.02
C GLU A 350 11.59 -30.32 -45.47
N GLN A 351 11.02 -29.24 -46.02
CA GLN A 351 9.94 -29.23 -47.03
C GLN A 351 8.57 -29.64 -46.47
N GLY A 352 7.63 -28.69 -46.60
CA GLY A 352 6.27 -28.81 -46.10
C GLY A 352 5.38 -29.72 -46.93
N THR A 353 4.20 -29.97 -46.39
CA THR A 353 3.01 -30.35 -47.15
C THR A 353 1.79 -29.71 -46.52
N ASN A 354 1.02 -29.05 -47.38
CA ASN A 354 -0.34 -28.61 -47.16
C ASN A 354 -1.24 -29.82 -46.92
N GLU A 355 -2.08 -29.79 -45.88
CA GLU A 355 -3.34 -30.51 -45.89
C GLU A 355 -4.50 -29.54 -45.64
N ARG A 356 -5.31 -29.37 -46.69
CA ARG A 356 -6.67 -28.85 -46.61
C ARG A 356 -7.54 -29.91 -45.93
N TYR A 357 -8.35 -29.53 -44.95
CA TYR A 357 -9.59 -30.24 -44.65
C TYR A 357 -10.75 -29.27 -44.34
N ASN A 358 -11.76 -29.43 -45.19
CA ASN A 358 -13.18 -29.05 -45.19
C ASN A 358 -13.77 -28.20 -44.05
N ASP A 359 -14.41 -27.11 -44.49
CA ASP A 359 -15.62 -26.53 -43.90
C ASP A 359 -16.78 -27.54 -43.94
N ASN A 360 -17.33 -27.80 -42.75
CA ASN A 360 -18.72 -28.17 -42.42
C ASN A 360 -18.73 -29.25 -41.34
N ASP A 361 -18.71 -28.82 -40.08
CA ASP A 361 -19.41 -29.56 -39.02
C ASP A 361 -19.91 -28.59 -37.93
N LEU A 362 -21.22 -28.40 -37.99
CA LEU A 362 -22.18 -28.30 -36.90
C LEU A 362 -21.66 -27.75 -35.55
N ILE A 363 -22.10 -26.53 -35.28
CA ILE A 363 -22.14 -25.85 -33.98
C ILE A 363 -22.58 -26.81 -32.87
N GLN A 364 -21.64 -27.24 -32.03
CA GLN A 364 -21.91 -27.70 -30.67
C GLN A 364 -21.53 -26.58 -29.68
N PRO A 365 -22.32 -26.35 -28.62
CA PRO A 365 -22.02 -25.31 -27.64
C PRO A 365 -20.77 -25.69 -26.84
N VAL A 366 -19.75 -24.82 -26.91
CA VAL A 366 -18.54 -24.91 -26.10
C VAL A 366 -18.92 -24.76 -24.62
N PRO A 367 -18.46 -25.65 -23.72
CA PRO A 367 -18.68 -25.49 -22.29
C PRO A 367 -18.03 -24.20 -21.79
N PHE A 368 -18.81 -23.47 -21.00
CA PHE A 368 -18.40 -22.28 -20.25
C PHE A 368 -17.14 -22.60 -19.43
N LEU A 369 -15.98 -22.14 -19.88
CA LEU A 369 -14.75 -22.16 -19.09
C LEU A 369 -14.88 -21.07 -18.01
N GLU A 370 -15.16 -21.50 -16.78
CA GLU A 370 -15.00 -20.70 -15.57
C GLU A 370 -13.57 -20.14 -15.52
N GLN A 371 -13.44 -18.82 -15.66
CA GLN A 371 -12.18 -18.13 -15.43
C GLN A 371 -11.94 -18.06 -13.92
N GLU A 372 -10.82 -18.64 -13.47
CA GLU A 372 -10.38 -18.70 -12.08
C GLU A 372 -10.26 -17.31 -11.45
N GLY A 373 -11.22 -16.97 -10.59
CA GLY A 373 -11.02 -15.97 -9.55
C GLY A 373 -10.04 -16.51 -8.52
N LYS A 374 -9.10 -15.68 -8.04
CA LYS A 374 -8.26 -15.97 -6.87
C LYS A 374 -9.16 -16.45 -5.72
N TYR A 375 -9.20 -17.76 -5.49
CA TYR A 375 -10.05 -18.35 -4.45
C TYR A 375 -9.62 -17.81 -3.08
N LYS A 376 -10.56 -17.14 -2.38
CA LYS A 376 -10.38 -16.85 -0.95
C LYS A 376 -10.27 -18.19 -0.23
N LYS A 377 -9.13 -18.46 0.41
CA LYS A 377 -8.93 -19.70 1.17
C LYS A 377 -9.81 -19.66 2.40
N ILE A 378 -10.56 -20.73 2.63
CA ILE A 378 -11.40 -20.85 3.81
C ILE A 378 -10.63 -21.67 4.84
N ILE A 379 -10.35 -21.07 5.99
CA ILE A 379 -9.58 -21.68 7.07
C ILE A 379 -10.38 -21.60 8.36
N TRP A 380 -10.57 -22.72 9.04
CA TRP A 380 -11.11 -22.80 10.38
C TRP A 380 -9.99 -22.57 11.40
N VAL A 381 -10.17 -21.58 12.26
CA VAL A 381 -9.24 -21.26 13.35
C VAL A 381 -9.97 -21.30 14.68
N LYS A 382 -9.26 -21.63 15.77
CA LYS A 382 -9.83 -21.75 17.10
C LYS A 382 -8.95 -21.08 18.15
N PHE A 383 -9.56 -20.32 19.05
CA PHE A 383 -8.94 -19.78 20.26
C PHE A 383 -9.94 -19.84 21.42
N ASN A 384 -9.68 -20.70 22.43
CA ASN A 384 -10.51 -20.97 23.63
C ASN A 384 -11.96 -21.46 23.40
N GLU A 385 -12.69 -20.89 22.44
CA GLU A 385 -14.10 -21.14 22.11
C GLU A 385 -14.23 -22.10 20.91
N GLU A 386 -15.39 -22.12 20.26
CA GLU A 386 -15.63 -22.88 19.03
C GLU A 386 -14.80 -22.37 17.84
N PRO A 387 -14.48 -23.24 16.86
CA PRO A 387 -13.81 -22.84 15.63
C PRO A 387 -14.59 -21.79 14.82
N VAL A 388 -13.90 -20.75 14.35
CA VAL A 388 -14.44 -19.70 13.49
C VAL A 388 -13.84 -19.83 12.10
N LYS A 389 -14.67 -19.58 11.08
CA LYS A 389 -14.28 -19.59 9.68
C LYS A 389 -13.69 -18.25 9.26
N ILE A 390 -12.47 -18.26 8.74
CA ILE A 390 -11.80 -17.10 8.15
C ILE A 390 -11.73 -17.26 6.64
N ALA A 391 -12.19 -16.23 5.93
CA ALA A 391 -11.93 -16.08 4.50
C ALA A 391 -10.57 -15.39 4.35
N PHE A 392 -9.53 -16.20 4.23
CA PHE A 392 -8.14 -15.78 4.24
C PHE A 392 -7.66 -15.38 2.85
N SER A 393 -7.05 -14.20 2.76
CA SER A 393 -6.45 -13.65 1.54
C SER A 393 -5.00 -13.19 1.73
N GLY A 394 -4.38 -13.51 2.86
CA GLY A 394 -2.96 -13.24 3.13
C GLY A 394 -2.03 -14.28 2.51
N GLU A 395 -0.73 -14.13 2.76
CA GLU A 395 0.32 -14.99 2.22
C GLU A 395 0.90 -15.94 3.29
N ASP A 396 1.01 -15.50 4.54
CA ASP A 396 1.74 -16.24 5.57
C ASP A 396 1.01 -16.35 6.92
N VAL A 397 1.62 -17.10 7.84
CA VAL A 397 1.07 -17.35 9.19
C VAL A 397 0.85 -16.05 9.98
N SER A 398 1.62 -15.00 9.73
CA SER A 398 1.47 -13.69 10.39
C SER A 398 0.17 -13.03 9.95
N ASP A 399 -0.12 -13.04 8.64
CA ASP A 399 -1.39 -12.53 8.11
C ASP A 399 -2.58 -13.33 8.67
N LEU A 400 -2.41 -14.65 8.83
CA LEU A 400 -3.45 -15.50 9.40
C LEU A 400 -3.73 -15.13 10.87
N VAL A 401 -2.70 -14.75 11.62
CA VAL A 401 -2.87 -14.24 13.00
C VAL A 401 -3.52 -12.87 13.00
N GLU A 402 -3.18 -11.94 12.08
CA GLU A 402 -3.84 -10.64 11.98
C GLU A 402 -5.35 -10.80 11.74
N GLU A 403 -5.74 -11.64 10.78
CA GLU A 403 -7.14 -11.95 10.50
C GLU A 403 -7.83 -12.65 11.68
N ALA A 404 -7.13 -13.56 12.36
CA ALA A 404 -7.65 -14.22 13.53
C ALA A 404 -7.87 -13.26 14.71
N LYS A 405 -7.00 -12.27 14.91
CA LYS A 405 -7.20 -11.22 15.94
C LYS A 405 -8.44 -10.38 15.69
N ILE A 406 -8.87 -10.23 14.43
CA ILE A 406 -10.10 -9.50 14.07
C ILE A 406 -11.34 -10.37 14.32
N LYS A 407 -11.24 -11.68 14.09
CA LYS A 407 -12.39 -12.60 14.08
C LYS A 407 -12.60 -13.39 15.37
N LEU A 408 -11.55 -13.58 16.17
CA LEU A 408 -11.62 -14.33 17.43
C LEU A 408 -11.59 -13.37 18.61
N ASN A 409 -12.53 -13.55 19.54
CA ASN A 409 -12.64 -12.73 20.73
C ASN A 409 -11.48 -12.98 21.70
N GLY A 410 -10.94 -11.91 22.30
CA GLY A 410 -9.92 -11.98 23.35
C GLY A 410 -8.48 -12.12 22.85
N LEU A 411 -8.23 -12.09 21.54
CA LEU A 411 -6.88 -12.10 20.95
C LEU A 411 -6.31 -10.70 20.67
N ASP A 412 -7.17 -9.68 20.65
CA ASP A 412 -6.90 -8.27 20.37
C ASP A 412 -5.77 -7.69 21.25
N ASN A 413 -5.77 -8.02 22.54
CA ASN A 413 -4.85 -7.48 23.54
C ASN A 413 -3.46 -8.14 23.60
N PHE A 414 -3.23 -9.22 22.86
CA PHE A 414 -1.94 -9.93 22.87
C PHE A 414 -1.01 -9.47 21.75
N LYS A 415 0.28 -9.32 22.06
CA LYS A 415 1.32 -9.04 21.06
C LYS A 415 1.54 -10.26 20.16
N MET A 416 1.90 -10.02 18.90
CA MET A 416 2.09 -11.04 17.86
C MET A 416 3.09 -12.15 18.25
N ASP A 417 4.20 -11.77 18.87
CA ASP A 417 5.29 -12.65 19.31
C ASP A 417 4.86 -13.64 20.43
N LEU A 418 3.84 -13.26 21.19
CA LEU A 418 3.21 -14.09 22.21
C LEU A 418 2.16 -15.04 21.63
N ILE A 419 1.78 -14.91 20.36
CA ILE A 419 0.79 -15.79 19.74
C ILE A 419 1.51 -16.92 18.99
N GLY A 420 1.15 -18.16 19.29
CA GLY A 420 1.57 -19.36 18.57
C GLY A 420 0.41 -19.94 17.77
N VAL A 421 0.70 -20.39 16.56
CA VAL A 421 -0.27 -21.01 15.65
C VAL A 421 0.11 -22.47 15.45
N TYR A 422 -0.84 -23.38 15.57
CA TYR A 422 -0.59 -24.82 15.53
C TYR A 422 -1.57 -25.48 14.55
N LYS A 423 -1.08 -26.37 13.68
CA LYS A 423 -1.98 -27.29 12.97
C LYS A 423 -2.62 -28.23 14.01
N HIS A 424 -3.82 -28.73 13.71
CA HIS A 424 -4.55 -29.63 14.59
C HIS A 424 -3.66 -30.82 15.03
N ASN A 425 -3.61 -31.10 16.34
CA ASN A 425 -2.75 -32.11 16.97
C ASN A 425 -1.23 -31.94 16.75
N SER A 426 -0.77 -30.79 16.24
CA SER A 426 0.66 -30.46 16.17
C SER A 426 1.15 -29.89 17.50
N ILE A 427 2.30 -30.38 17.96
CA ILE A 427 3.00 -29.88 19.14
C ILE A 427 3.92 -28.71 18.77
N GLU A 428 4.39 -28.67 17.52
CA GLU A 428 5.25 -27.60 17.03
C GLU A 428 4.42 -26.42 16.49
N PRO A 429 4.78 -25.18 16.88
CA PRO A 429 4.17 -23.99 16.32
C PRO A 429 4.64 -23.76 14.89
N LEU A 430 3.72 -23.30 14.05
CA LEU A 430 4.03 -22.77 12.74
C LEU A 430 4.87 -21.50 12.88
N LYS A 431 5.81 -21.32 11.96
CA LYS A 431 6.74 -20.19 12.00
C LYS A 431 6.09 -18.97 11.34
N PHE A 432 6.26 -17.80 11.96
CA PHE A 432 5.98 -16.53 11.28
C PHE A 432 6.81 -16.43 10.00
N GLY A 433 6.18 -16.05 8.88
CA GLY A 433 6.75 -16.10 7.53
C GLY A 433 6.61 -17.44 6.80
N GLN A 434 6.02 -18.47 7.42
CA GLN A 434 5.63 -19.70 6.70
C GLN A 434 4.42 -19.40 5.81
N ILE A 435 4.54 -19.74 4.53
CA ILE A 435 3.48 -19.52 3.53
C ILE A 435 2.25 -20.37 3.89
N VAL A 436 1.08 -19.73 3.87
CA VAL A 436 -0.23 -20.35 4.03
C VAL A 436 -0.71 -20.80 2.64
N ASP A 437 -0.28 -22.00 2.26
CA ASP A 437 -0.69 -22.68 1.02
C ASP A 437 -1.99 -23.49 1.22
N ASP A 438 -2.36 -24.30 0.23
CA ASP A 438 -3.58 -25.10 0.28
C ASP A 438 -3.55 -26.18 1.39
N SER A 439 -2.39 -26.49 1.97
CA SER A 439 -2.25 -27.42 3.10
C SER A 439 -2.82 -26.88 4.42
N PHE A 440 -3.24 -25.61 4.43
CA PHE A 440 -3.89 -24.95 5.56
C PHE A 440 -5.42 -24.98 5.47
N ILE A 441 -5.97 -25.37 4.31
CA ILE A 441 -7.41 -25.61 4.17
C ILE A 441 -7.77 -26.81 5.03
N ASN A 442 -8.68 -26.61 5.98
CA ASN A 442 -9.04 -27.59 7.00
C ASN A 442 -10.56 -27.66 7.20
N ARG A 443 -11.01 -28.46 8.16
CA ARG A 443 -12.42 -28.64 8.50
C ARG A 443 -12.70 -28.11 9.89
N TYR A 444 -13.99 -27.97 10.21
CA TYR A 444 -14.45 -27.52 11.53
C TYR A 444 -13.88 -28.41 12.66
N GLU A 445 -13.75 -29.72 12.42
CA GLU A 445 -13.25 -30.69 13.39
C GLU A 445 -11.71 -30.66 13.55
N THR A 446 -10.99 -30.06 12.59
CA THR A 446 -9.53 -30.00 12.58
C THR A 446 -9.01 -28.56 12.43
N PRO A 447 -9.44 -27.63 13.31
CA PRO A 447 -9.10 -26.23 13.18
C PRO A 447 -7.61 -25.99 13.44
N ILE A 448 -7.10 -24.90 12.89
CA ILE A 448 -5.82 -24.34 13.32
C ILE A 448 -6.00 -23.77 14.72
N GLU A 449 -5.18 -24.21 15.66
CA GLU A 449 -5.24 -23.78 17.05
C GLU A 449 -4.34 -22.58 17.27
N ILE A 450 -4.91 -21.52 17.84
CA ILE A 450 -4.16 -20.35 18.29
C ILE A 450 -3.98 -20.47 19.80
N LYS A 451 -2.75 -20.29 20.28
CA LYS A 451 -2.40 -20.35 21.70
C LYS A 451 -1.53 -19.15 22.06
N VAL A 452 -1.72 -18.58 23.24
CA VAL A 452 -0.88 -17.48 23.74
C VAL A 452 0.19 -18.06 24.66
N LYS A 453 1.45 -17.75 24.36
CA LYS A 453 2.61 -18.01 25.21
C LYS A 453 2.44 -17.18 26.49
N LYS A 454 2.29 -17.85 27.63
CA LYS A 454 2.37 -17.16 28.93
C LYS A 454 3.82 -16.78 29.18
N GLU A 455 4.09 -15.50 29.40
CA GLU A 455 5.40 -15.04 29.87
C GLU A 455 5.72 -15.74 31.20
N GLY A 456 6.80 -16.55 31.18
CA GLY A 456 7.54 -16.97 32.37
C GLY A 456 6.73 -17.55 33.53
N LYS A 457 6.42 -18.85 33.47
CA LYS A 457 6.79 -19.81 34.53
C LYS A 457 6.51 -21.24 34.09
N VAL A 458 7.59 -22.00 34.01
CA VAL A 458 7.58 -23.46 34.01
C VAL A 458 7.13 -23.90 35.41
N TYR A 459 6.04 -24.66 35.48
CA TYR A 459 5.82 -25.58 36.60
C TYR A 459 5.65 -26.97 36.01
N PHE A 460 6.62 -27.84 36.31
CA PHE A 460 6.48 -29.27 36.18
C PHE A 460 5.94 -29.80 37.51
N SER A 461 4.71 -30.31 37.48
CA SER A 461 4.24 -31.51 38.19
C SER A 461 2.79 -31.74 37.82
#